data_AF-A0A7J4DD05-F1
#
_entry.id   AF-A0A7J4DD05-F1
#
_cell.length_a   1.000
_cell.length_b   1.000
_cell.length_c   1.000
_cell.angle_alpha   90.00
_cell.angle_beta   90.00
_cell.angle_gamma   90.00
#
_symmetry.space_group_name_H-M   'P 1'
#
loop_
_entity.id
_entity.type
_entity.pdbx_description
1 polymer ?
#
loop_
_entity_poly.entity_id
_entity_poly.type
_entity_poly.pdbx_seq_one_letter_code
_entity_poly.pdbx_strand_id
1 'polypeptide(L)'
;ERAVERRIIEREEPIENNVIVAGIGCSGNMVHLLEGPQPYGVHGLHGRTLPMALGIKMGRPDLNVVIVAGDGDFLSIGMEHIAPQAHRNLNVCAIIMGPRWDDDEPLDRTRAASLSDSEHTVLAAAGKREVSPSDPELQALLEVGRPRLSQIYNGLRRAGLLSVRKQGRTRLFKLSHAASLELELT
;
A
#
# COMPACT_ATOMS: atom_id res chain seq x y z
N GLU A 1 4.37 -12.16 8.71
CA GLU A 1 4.13 -13.45 9.38
C GLU A 1 4.92 -14.60 8.77
N ARG A 2 4.46 -15.26 7.70
CA ARG A 2 5.12 -16.45 7.10
C ARG A 2 6.64 -16.35 6.87
N ALA A 3 7.15 -15.16 6.54
CA ALA A 3 8.58 -14.94 6.35
C ALA A 3 9.39 -15.04 7.66
N VAL A 4 8.82 -14.60 8.79
CA VAL A 4 9.44 -14.70 10.12
C VAL A 4 9.44 -16.16 10.57
N GLU A 5 8.31 -16.86 10.41
CA GLU A 5 8.20 -18.30 10.70
C GLU A 5 9.23 -19.11 9.90
N ARG A 6 9.33 -18.86 8.60
CA ARG A 6 10.30 -19.54 7.75
C ARG A 6 11.74 -19.30 8.21
N ARG A 7 12.09 -18.08 8.61
CA ARG A 7 13.43 -17.76 9.12
C ARG A 7 13.74 -18.55 10.40
N ILE A 8 12.78 -18.67 11.31
CA ILE A 8 12.95 -19.44 12.56
C ILE A 8 13.29 -20.90 12.23
N ILE A 9 12.57 -21.48 11.27
CA ILE A 9 12.83 -22.86 10.81
C ILE A 9 14.21 -22.97 10.15
N GLU A 10 14.55 -22.06 9.24
CA GLU A 10 15.80 -22.10 8.48
C GLU A 10 17.05 -21.83 9.32
N ARG A 11 16.93 -21.00 10.36
CA ARG A 11 18.07 -20.59 11.19
C ARG A 11 18.14 -21.29 12.54
N GLU A 12 17.11 -22.06 12.90
CA GLU A 12 17.00 -22.73 14.20
C GLU A 12 17.19 -21.76 15.39
N GLU A 13 16.77 -20.50 15.20
CA GLU A 13 16.87 -19.45 16.21
C GLU A 13 15.51 -19.19 16.87
N PRO A 14 15.48 -18.95 18.20
CA PRO A 14 14.25 -18.63 18.91
C PRO A 14 13.60 -17.34 18.39
N ILE A 15 12.27 -17.24 18.50
CA ILE A 15 11.52 -16.10 17.95
C ILE A 15 11.91 -14.78 18.64
N GLU A 16 12.34 -14.86 19.90
CA GLU A 16 12.82 -13.78 20.76
C GLU A 16 14.11 -13.13 20.23
N ASN A 17 14.85 -13.80 19.33
CA ASN A 17 16.00 -13.18 18.67
C ASN A 17 15.59 -12.19 17.57
N ASN A 18 14.30 -12.05 17.29
CA ASN A 18 13.77 -11.15 16.28
C ASN A 18 13.10 -9.94 16.94
N VAL A 19 13.37 -8.76 16.39
CA VAL A 19 12.72 -7.51 16.79
C VAL A 19 12.10 -6.87 15.56
N ILE A 20 10.78 -6.68 15.59
CA ILE A 20 10.04 -5.94 14.56
C ILE A 20 9.91 -4.49 14.99
N VAL A 21 10.45 -3.57 14.20
CA VAL A 21 10.34 -2.13 14.42
C VAL A 21 9.40 -1.55 13.37
N ALA A 22 8.27 -1.02 13.81
CA ALA A 22 7.28 -0.41 12.93
C ALA A 22 7.13 1.08 13.12
N GLY A 23 6.85 1.77 12.03
CA GLY A 23 6.43 3.17 12.04
C GLY A 23 4.92 3.31 12.12
N ILE A 24 4.41 4.50 11.82
CA ILE A 24 2.97 4.79 11.87
C ILE A 24 2.33 4.54 10.50
N GLY A 25 1.27 3.74 10.46
CA GLY A 25 0.48 3.48 9.25
C GLY A 25 -0.20 2.11 9.27
N CYS A 26 -0.96 1.79 8.22
CA CYS A 26 -1.61 0.48 8.09
C CYS A 26 -0.60 -0.68 8.14
N SER A 27 0.61 -0.47 7.60
CA SER A 27 1.74 -1.40 7.68
C SER A 27 2.28 -1.57 9.10
N GLY A 28 2.18 -0.54 9.94
CA GLY A 28 2.72 -0.55 11.30
C GLY A 28 1.95 -1.45 12.26
N ASN A 29 0.69 -1.75 11.94
CA ASN A 29 -0.11 -2.72 12.68
C ASN A 29 0.45 -4.15 12.61
N MET A 30 1.40 -4.44 11.71
CA MET A 30 2.04 -5.77 11.61
C MET A 30 2.69 -6.22 12.92
N VAL A 31 3.09 -5.30 13.79
CA VAL A 31 3.63 -5.62 15.14
C VAL A 31 2.57 -6.28 16.04
N HIS A 32 1.29 -6.11 15.71
CA HIS A 32 0.16 -6.61 16.50
C HIS A 32 -0.59 -7.76 15.83
N LEU A 33 -0.16 -8.20 14.63
CA LEU A 33 -0.93 -9.06 13.74
C LEU A 33 -0.21 -10.39 13.42
N LEU A 34 0.49 -10.97 14.39
CA LEU A 34 0.96 -12.35 14.26
C LEU A 34 0.08 -13.23 15.15
N GLU A 35 -0.32 -14.39 14.68
CA GLU A 35 -0.99 -15.41 15.48
C GLU A 35 0.08 -16.37 16.06
N GLY A 36 -0.01 -16.72 17.35
CA GLY A 36 0.95 -17.62 18.01
C GLY A 36 2.16 -16.90 18.66
N PRO A 37 3.34 -17.55 18.75
CA PRO A 37 4.54 -16.95 19.33
C PRO A 37 4.90 -15.63 18.65
N GLN A 38 5.27 -14.63 19.45
CA GLN A 38 5.55 -13.27 18.95
C GLN A 38 7.04 -12.94 19.07
N PRO A 39 7.64 -12.30 18.06
CA PRO A 39 8.92 -11.62 18.23
C PRO A 39 8.72 -10.39 19.14
N TYR A 40 9.82 -9.80 19.60
CA TYR A 40 9.72 -8.49 20.23
C TYR A 40 9.23 -7.46 19.21
N GLY A 41 8.28 -6.63 19.62
CA GLY A 41 7.63 -5.67 18.75
C GLY A 41 7.78 -4.25 19.29
N VAL A 42 8.19 -3.31 18.45
CA VAL A 42 8.25 -1.89 18.79
C VAL A 42 7.48 -1.09 17.76
N HIS A 43 6.34 -0.54 18.18
CA HIS A 43 5.57 0.42 17.39
C HIS A 43 6.03 1.83 17.75
N GLY A 44 6.84 2.40 16.87
CA GLY A 44 7.51 3.68 17.08
C GLY A 44 6.75 4.89 16.54
N LEU A 45 7.46 6.00 16.45
CA LEU A 45 6.94 7.25 15.88
C LEU A 45 7.03 7.25 14.35
N HIS A 46 6.21 8.10 13.73
CA HIS A 46 6.13 8.23 12.28
C HIS A 46 7.50 8.59 11.69
N GLY A 47 8.01 7.74 10.79
CA GLY A 47 9.30 7.90 10.13
C GLY A 47 10.53 7.61 11.00
N ARG A 48 10.38 7.17 12.26
CA ARG A 48 11.52 7.01 13.19
C ARG A 48 12.01 5.57 13.36
N THR A 49 11.60 4.67 12.48
CA THR A 49 11.99 3.25 12.52
C THR A 49 13.50 3.04 12.43
N LEU A 50 14.20 3.77 11.56
CA LEU A 50 15.66 3.66 11.39
C LEU A 50 16.46 4.12 12.63
N PRO A 51 16.22 5.30 13.23
CA PRO A 51 16.85 5.68 14.49
C PRO A 51 16.61 4.69 15.62
N MET A 52 15.39 4.14 15.72
CA MET A 52 15.06 3.14 16.75
C MET A 52 15.81 1.83 16.52
N ALA A 53 15.85 1.35 15.28
CA ALA A 53 16.60 0.16 14.90
C ALA A 53 18.11 0.33 15.16
N LEU A 54 18.68 1.51 14.91
CA LEU A 54 20.06 1.82 15.27
C LEU A 54 20.29 1.64 16.78
N GLY A 55 19.43 2.22 17.62
CA GLY A 55 19.53 2.09 19.08
C GLY A 55 19.48 0.64 19.54
N ILE A 56 18.59 -0.17 18.96
CA ILE A 56 18.49 -1.61 19.27
C ILE A 56 19.78 -2.32 18.88
N LYS A 57 20.30 -2.11 17.66
CA LYS A 57 21.54 -2.76 17.20
C LYS A 57 22.79 -2.29 17.96
N MET A 58 22.79 -1.07 18.50
CA MET A 58 23.86 -0.58 19.38
C MET A 58 23.87 -1.27 20.74
N GLY A 59 22.68 -1.54 21.32
CA GLY A 59 22.58 -2.24 22.60
C GLY A 59 22.68 -3.77 22.49
N ARG A 60 22.17 -4.33 21.40
CA ARG A 60 22.07 -5.79 21.15
C ARG A 60 22.39 -6.11 19.68
N PRO A 61 23.68 -6.15 19.31
CA PRO A 61 24.09 -6.37 17.92
C PRO A 61 23.79 -7.78 17.39
N ASP A 62 23.52 -8.73 18.28
CA ASP A 62 23.16 -10.13 17.99
C ASP A 62 21.72 -10.29 17.48
N LEU A 63 20.81 -9.35 17.82
CA LEU A 63 19.40 -9.47 17.43
C LEU A 63 19.18 -9.23 15.94
N ASN A 64 18.25 -10.00 15.37
CA ASN A 64 17.71 -9.78 14.04
C ASN A 64 16.65 -8.67 14.08
N VAL A 65 16.98 -7.50 13.53
CA VAL A 65 16.08 -6.35 13.54
C VAL A 65 15.48 -6.17 12.15
N VAL A 66 14.15 -6.22 12.09
CA VAL A 66 13.38 -6.04 10.86
C VAL A 66 12.50 -4.81 11.00
N ILE A 67 12.67 -3.86 10.08
CA ILE A 67 11.83 -2.68 9.97
C ILE A 67 10.66 -2.99 9.06
N VAL A 68 9.44 -2.65 9.50
CA VAL A 68 8.23 -2.71 8.68
C VAL A 68 7.57 -1.35 8.64
N ALA A 69 7.49 -0.76 7.45
CA ALA A 69 6.96 0.59 7.28
C ALA A 69 6.25 0.75 5.94
N GLY A 70 5.35 1.72 5.87
CA GLY A 70 4.72 2.12 4.60
C GLY A 70 5.67 3.02 3.82
N ASP A 71 5.42 3.17 2.52
CA ASP A 71 6.11 4.12 1.66
C ASP A 71 6.10 5.55 2.23
N GLY A 72 4.95 6.05 2.70
CA GLY A 72 4.85 7.37 3.31
C GLY A 72 5.58 7.52 4.65
N ASP A 73 5.72 6.45 5.43
CA ASP A 73 6.45 6.47 6.70
C ASP A 73 7.97 6.47 6.45
N PHE A 74 8.46 5.54 5.64
CA PHE A 74 9.89 5.32 5.46
C PHE A 74 10.52 6.18 4.37
N LEU A 75 9.85 6.32 3.23
CA LEU A 75 10.37 7.01 2.04
C LEU A 75 9.95 8.47 1.94
N SER A 76 9.03 8.96 2.78
CA SER A 76 8.71 10.38 2.88
C SER A 76 9.30 10.98 4.15
N ILE A 77 8.57 11.01 5.27
CA ILE A 77 9.05 11.63 6.50
C ILE A 77 10.30 10.94 7.08
N GLY A 78 10.43 9.62 6.93
CA GLY A 78 11.59 8.85 7.36
C GLY A 78 12.83 8.97 6.45
N MET A 79 12.71 9.65 5.29
CA MET A 79 13.78 9.72 4.30
C MET A 79 15.06 10.34 4.88
N GLU A 80 14.93 11.31 5.79
CA GLU A 80 16.05 11.99 6.45
C GLU A 80 17.00 11.04 7.21
N HIS A 81 16.54 9.82 7.54
CA HIS A 81 17.33 8.83 8.26
C HIS A 81 17.98 7.78 7.37
N ILE A 82 17.59 7.66 6.09
CA ILE A 82 18.09 6.59 5.22
C ILE A 82 19.59 6.75 4.97
N ALA A 83 20.01 7.89 4.42
CA ALA A 83 21.42 8.16 4.10
C ALA A 83 22.38 7.97 5.30
N PRO A 84 22.10 8.52 6.50
CA PRO A 84 22.98 8.32 7.64
C PRO A 84 23.06 6.85 8.10
N GLN A 85 21.98 6.06 8.05
CA GLN A 85 22.05 4.65 8.45
C GLN A 85 22.69 3.77 7.38
N ALA A 86 22.46 4.07 6.10
CA ALA A 86 23.12 3.40 4.99
C ALA A 86 24.64 3.63 5.04
N HIS A 87 25.09 4.86 5.34
CA HIS A 87 26.51 5.17 5.51
C HIS A 87 27.16 4.40 6.66
N ARG A 88 26.41 4.09 7.71
CA ARG A 88 26.86 3.27 8.86
C ARG A 88 26.83 1.76 8.56
N ASN A 89 26.30 1.35 7.41
CA ASN A 89 26.03 -0.05 7.07
C ASN A 89 25.26 -0.77 8.18
N LEU A 90 24.20 -0.14 8.68
CA LEU A 90 23.38 -0.69 9.76
C LEU A 90 22.81 -2.06 9.36
N ASN A 91 23.16 -3.11 10.12
CA ASN A 91 22.72 -4.48 9.85
C ASN A 91 21.25 -4.69 10.26
N VAL A 92 20.34 -4.31 9.37
CA VAL A 92 18.87 -4.42 9.51
C VAL A 92 18.25 -4.82 8.17
N CYS A 93 17.06 -5.42 8.21
CA CYS A 93 16.23 -5.62 7.02
C CYS A 93 15.08 -4.62 7.04
N ALA A 94 14.92 -3.80 6.00
CA ALA A 94 13.80 -2.86 5.89
C ALA A 94 12.81 -3.32 4.81
N ILE A 95 11.58 -3.62 5.23
CA ILE A 95 10.47 -4.04 4.36
C ILE A 95 9.53 -2.85 4.20
N ILE A 96 9.55 -2.25 3.00
CA ILE A 96 8.76 -1.06 2.69
C ILE A 96 7.54 -1.46 1.88
N MET A 97 6.35 -1.19 2.42
CA MET A 97 5.07 -1.53 1.82
C MET A 97 4.58 -0.37 0.95
N GLY A 98 4.62 -0.58 -0.36
CA GLY A 98 4.02 0.33 -1.33
C GLY A 98 2.50 0.14 -1.46
N PRO A 99 1.84 1.06 -2.18
CA PRO A 99 0.42 0.97 -2.47
C PRO A 99 0.12 -0.26 -3.33
N ARG A 100 -0.85 -1.07 -2.91
CA ARG A 100 -1.39 -2.19 -3.70
C ARG A 100 -2.75 -1.82 -4.26
N TRP A 101 -3.05 -2.38 -5.42
CA TRP A 101 -4.41 -2.42 -5.96
C TRP A 101 -5.24 -3.42 -5.13
N ASP A 102 -6.45 -3.03 -4.80
CA ASP A 102 -7.45 -3.93 -4.22
C ASP A 102 -7.81 -4.99 -5.26
N ASP A 103 -8.29 -6.15 -4.78
CA ASP A 103 -8.83 -7.18 -5.66
C ASP A 103 -10.04 -6.64 -6.45
N ASP A 104 -10.12 -7.03 -7.72
CA ASP A 104 -11.20 -6.60 -8.61
C ASP A 104 -12.53 -7.26 -8.21
N GLU A 105 -13.60 -6.47 -8.20
CA GLU A 105 -14.96 -7.01 -8.09
C GLU A 105 -15.31 -7.77 -9.39
N PRO A 106 -16.14 -8.82 -9.33
CA PRO A 106 -16.62 -9.50 -10.53
C PRO A 106 -17.29 -8.54 -11.51
N LEU A 107 -16.97 -8.68 -12.80
CA LEU A 107 -17.51 -7.81 -13.85
C LEU A 107 -19.01 -8.05 -14.07
N ASP A 108 -19.81 -7.01 -13.83
CA ASP A 108 -21.24 -7.01 -14.16
C ASP A 108 -21.45 -6.52 -15.61
N ARG A 109 -21.62 -7.48 -16.52
CA ARG A 109 -21.85 -7.21 -17.95
C ARG A 109 -23.16 -6.48 -18.25
N THR A 110 -24.18 -6.67 -17.42
CA THR A 110 -25.46 -5.98 -17.61
C THR A 110 -25.30 -4.49 -17.31
N ARG A 111 -24.53 -4.18 -16.26
CA ARG A 111 -24.18 -2.80 -15.94
C ARG A 111 -23.23 -2.19 -16.97
N ALA A 112 -22.25 -2.96 -17.45
CA ALA A 112 -21.32 -2.52 -18.50
C ALA A 112 -22.04 -2.14 -19.81
N ALA A 113 -23.15 -2.83 -20.14
CA ALA A 113 -23.95 -2.52 -21.32
C ALA A 113 -24.86 -1.28 -21.16
N SER A 114 -25.00 -0.72 -19.95
CA SER A 114 -25.94 0.36 -19.61
C SER A 114 -25.26 1.59 -19.01
N LEU A 115 -24.06 1.90 -19.48
CA LEU A 115 -23.25 3.02 -18.99
C LEU A 115 -23.76 4.37 -19.51
N SER A 116 -23.63 5.39 -18.68
CA SER A 116 -23.87 6.79 -19.08
C SER A 116 -22.65 7.39 -19.81
N ASP A 117 -22.85 8.47 -20.57
CA ASP A 117 -21.76 9.18 -21.26
C ASP A 117 -20.66 9.66 -20.29
N SER A 118 -21.04 10.10 -19.10
CA SER A 118 -20.09 10.48 -18.04
C SER A 118 -19.26 9.28 -17.57
N GLU A 119 -19.86 8.10 -17.46
CA GLU A 119 -19.17 6.86 -17.10
C GLU A 119 -18.23 6.39 -18.20
N HIS A 120 -18.66 6.44 -19.47
CA HIS A 120 -17.78 6.16 -20.62
C HIS A 120 -16.56 7.06 -20.64
N THR A 121 -16.73 8.35 -20.35
CA THR A 121 -15.62 9.32 -20.27
C THR A 121 -14.62 8.95 -19.16
N VAL A 122 -15.11 8.55 -17.99
CA VAL A 122 -14.26 8.09 -16.88
C VAL A 122 -13.50 6.82 -17.26
N LEU A 123 -14.16 5.83 -17.87
CA LEU A 123 -13.51 4.58 -18.30
C LEU A 123 -12.46 4.82 -19.40
N ALA A 124 -12.77 5.70 -20.36
CA ALA A 124 -11.83 6.07 -21.42
C ALA A 124 -10.56 6.75 -20.86
N ALA A 125 -10.71 7.59 -19.83
CA ALA A 125 -9.57 8.19 -19.13
C ALA A 125 -8.79 7.13 -18.32
N ALA A 126 -9.51 6.25 -17.60
CA ALA A 126 -8.93 5.18 -16.80
C ALA A 126 -8.18 4.11 -17.63
N GLY A 127 -8.54 3.95 -18.91
CA GLY A 127 -7.83 3.08 -19.85
C GLY A 127 -6.50 3.65 -20.33
N LYS A 128 -6.27 4.96 -20.17
CA LYS A 128 -5.03 5.64 -20.58
C LYS A 128 -4.10 5.94 -19.42
N ARG A 129 -4.66 6.26 -18.24
CA ARG A 129 -3.88 6.63 -17.05
C ARG A 129 -4.65 6.32 -15.78
N GLU A 130 -3.94 6.32 -14.66
CA GLU A 130 -4.59 6.33 -13.35
C GLU A 130 -5.35 7.65 -13.15
N VAL A 131 -6.57 7.53 -12.64
CA VAL A 131 -7.48 8.67 -12.47
C VAL A 131 -8.00 8.75 -11.04
N SER A 132 -8.41 9.94 -10.61
CA SER A 132 -8.91 10.18 -9.26
C SER A 132 -10.17 11.03 -9.28
N PRO A 133 -11.09 10.89 -8.30
CA PRO A 133 -12.18 11.85 -8.12
C PRO A 133 -11.73 13.29 -7.87
N SER A 134 -10.46 13.50 -7.51
CA SER A 134 -9.86 14.84 -7.36
C SER A 134 -9.20 15.37 -8.64
N ASP A 135 -9.30 14.66 -9.76
CA ASP A 135 -8.74 15.05 -11.05
C ASP A 135 -9.43 16.33 -11.57
N PRO A 136 -8.70 17.44 -11.78
CA PRO A 136 -9.29 18.70 -12.21
C PRO A 136 -9.78 18.66 -13.66
N GLU A 137 -9.10 17.89 -14.54
CA GLU A 137 -9.48 17.78 -15.95
C GLU A 137 -10.81 17.05 -16.09
N LEU A 138 -10.97 15.93 -15.37
CA LEU A 138 -12.22 15.16 -15.40
C LEU A 138 -13.38 15.90 -14.73
N GLN A 139 -13.12 16.66 -13.65
CA GLN A 139 -14.15 17.49 -13.04
C GLN A 139 -14.63 18.60 -13.98
N ALA A 140 -13.70 19.25 -14.70
CA ALA A 140 -14.03 20.27 -15.68
C ALA A 140 -14.76 19.68 -16.90
N LEU A 141 -14.26 18.59 -17.46
CA LEU A 141 -14.83 17.94 -18.65
C LEU A 141 -16.26 17.44 -18.41
N LEU A 142 -16.54 16.93 -17.21
CA LEU A 142 -17.85 16.39 -16.84
C LEU A 142 -18.75 17.44 -16.16
N GLU A 143 -18.25 18.66 -15.93
CA GLU A 143 -18.94 19.72 -15.20
C GLU A 143 -19.48 19.28 -13.82
N VAL A 144 -18.74 18.41 -13.13
CA VAL A 144 -19.12 17.88 -11.82
C VAL A 144 -18.03 18.10 -10.78
N GLY A 145 -18.45 18.40 -9.55
CA GLY A 145 -17.52 18.44 -8.42
C GLY A 145 -17.05 17.04 -7.98
N ARG A 146 -15.93 17.02 -7.26
CA ARG A 146 -15.35 15.82 -6.62
C ARG A 146 -16.35 14.86 -5.95
N PRO A 147 -17.38 15.30 -5.20
CA PRO A 147 -18.34 14.38 -4.57
C PRO A 147 -19.10 13.52 -5.58
N ARG A 148 -19.58 14.14 -6.66
CA ARG A 148 -20.33 13.45 -7.71
C ARG A 148 -19.41 12.52 -8.51
N LEU A 149 -18.20 12.97 -8.83
CA LEU A 149 -17.21 12.13 -9.49
C LEU A 149 -16.83 10.91 -8.63
N SER A 150 -16.72 11.08 -7.31
CA SER A 150 -16.49 9.96 -6.40
C SER A 150 -17.64 8.96 -6.39
N GLN A 151 -18.90 9.39 -6.57
CA GLN A 151 -20.04 8.47 -6.66
C GLN A 151 -19.95 7.62 -7.93
N ILE A 152 -19.62 8.23 -9.07
CA ILE A 152 -19.45 7.55 -10.37
C ILE A 152 -18.36 6.47 -10.23
N TYR A 153 -17.18 6.84 -9.73
CA TYR A 153 -16.06 5.92 -9.57
C TYR A 153 -16.38 4.74 -8.64
N ASN A 154 -17.05 5.00 -7.53
CA ASN A 154 -17.48 3.94 -6.62
C ASN A 154 -18.53 3.01 -7.27
N GLY A 155 -19.42 3.56 -8.12
CA GLY A 155 -20.39 2.79 -8.89
C GLY A 155 -19.71 1.86 -9.89
N LEU A 156 -18.76 2.39 -10.67
CA LEU A 156 -17.97 1.63 -11.64
C LEU A 156 -17.10 0.56 -10.97
N ARG A 157 -16.48 0.87 -9.82
CA ARG A 157 -15.75 -0.13 -9.02
C ARG A 157 -16.66 -1.28 -8.59
N ARG A 158 -17.85 -1.00 -8.05
CA ARG A 158 -18.81 -2.04 -7.62
C ARG A 158 -19.32 -2.90 -8.78
N ALA A 159 -19.33 -2.36 -10.00
CA ALA A 159 -19.68 -3.10 -11.20
C ALA A 159 -18.51 -3.94 -11.77
N GLY A 160 -17.35 -3.96 -11.11
CA GLY A 160 -16.16 -4.65 -11.58
C GLY A 160 -15.47 -3.99 -12.79
N LEU A 161 -15.76 -2.71 -13.07
CA LEU A 161 -15.19 -1.98 -14.22
C LEU A 161 -13.89 -1.24 -13.88
N LEU A 162 -13.70 -0.86 -12.61
CA LEU A 162 -12.52 -0.16 -12.14
C LEU A 162 -11.88 -0.87 -10.94
N SER A 163 -10.57 -1.03 -10.97
CA SER A 163 -9.77 -1.31 -9.78
C SER A 163 -9.56 -0.03 -8.99
N VAL A 164 -9.26 -0.16 -7.69
CA VAL A 164 -8.87 0.98 -6.84
C VAL A 164 -7.59 0.67 -6.07
N ARG A 165 -6.74 1.69 -5.89
CA ARG A 165 -5.67 1.68 -4.90
C ARG A 165 -5.70 2.96 -4.08
N LYS A 166 -5.17 2.89 -2.87
CA LYS A 166 -4.98 4.06 -2.02
C LYS A 166 -3.53 4.53 -2.08
N GLN A 167 -3.31 5.82 -2.26
CA GLN A 167 -2.01 6.48 -2.12
C GLN A 167 -2.17 7.68 -1.21
N GLY A 168 -1.63 7.59 0.02
CA GLY A 168 -1.88 8.59 1.07
C GLY A 168 -3.38 8.77 1.35
N ARG A 169 -3.90 9.98 1.14
CA ARG A 169 -5.34 10.32 1.31
C ARG A 169 -6.15 10.21 0.01
N THR A 170 -5.49 9.91 -1.10
CA THR A 170 -6.09 9.88 -2.43
C THR A 170 -6.38 8.44 -2.85
N ARG A 171 -7.50 8.24 -3.55
CA ARG A 171 -7.82 6.99 -4.24
C ARG A 171 -7.55 7.18 -5.73
N LEU A 172 -6.84 6.22 -6.29
CA LEU A 172 -6.50 6.11 -7.70
C LEU A 172 -7.23 4.92 -8.27
N PHE A 173 -7.71 5.07 -9.50
CA PHE A 173 -8.51 4.08 -10.20
C PHE A 173 -7.92 3.85 -11.59
N LYS A 174 -8.07 2.62 -12.07
CA LYS A 174 -7.72 2.18 -13.43
C LYS A 174 -8.77 1.16 -13.88
N LEU A 175 -8.77 0.79 -15.15
CA LEU A 175 -9.58 -0.35 -15.61
C LEU A 175 -9.25 -1.61 -14.82
N SER A 176 -10.30 -2.33 -14.43
CA SER A 176 -10.13 -3.69 -13.90
C SER A 176 -9.53 -4.60 -14.96
N HIS A 177 -8.94 -5.71 -14.53
CA HIS A 177 -8.37 -6.68 -15.47
C HIS A 177 -9.41 -7.19 -16.46
N ALA A 178 -10.61 -7.54 -15.98
CA ALA A 178 -11.69 -8.03 -16.81
C ALA A 178 -12.21 -6.96 -17.79
N ALA A 179 -12.35 -5.70 -17.34
CA ALA A 179 -12.81 -4.61 -18.20
C ALA A 179 -11.77 -4.22 -19.26
N SER A 180 -10.48 -4.28 -18.93
CA SER A 180 -9.39 -4.03 -19.89
C SER A 180 -9.44 -5.02 -21.04
N LEU A 181 -9.68 -6.31 -20.74
CA LEU A 181 -9.77 -7.36 -21.77
C LEU A 181 -10.99 -7.17 -22.68
N GLU A 182 -12.16 -6.80 -22.14
CA GLU A 182 -13.36 -6.56 -22.98
C GLU A 182 -13.21 -5.32 -23.87
N LEU A 183 -12.54 -4.27 -23.38
CA LEU A 183 -12.30 -3.04 -24.14
C LEU A 183 -11.16 -3.15 -25.17
N GLU A 184 -10.24 -4.11 -25.03
CA GLU A 184 -9.23 -4.43 -26.05
C GLU A 184 -9.77 -5.38 -27.16
N LEU A 185 -10.90 -6.04 -26.90
CA LEU A 185 -11.59 -6.93 -27.83
C LEU A 185 -12.69 -6.21 -28.65
N THR A 186 -12.90 -4.90 -28.43
CA THR A 186 -13.86 -4.06 -29.15
C THR A 186 -13.16 -2.95 -29.93
#